data_AF-A0A2U0H8X7-F1
#
_entry.id   AF-A0A2U0H8X7-F1
#
_cell.length_a   1.000
_cell.length_b   1.000
_cell.length_c   1.000
_cell.angle_alpha   90.00
_cell.angle_beta   90.00
_cell.angle_gamma   90.00
#
_symmetry.space_group_name_H-M   'P 1'
#
loop_
_entity.id
_entity.type
_entity.pdbx_description
1 polymer ?
#
loop_
_entity_poly.entity_id
_entity_poly.type
_entity_poly.pdbx_seq_one_letter_code
_entity_poly.pdbx_strand_id
1 'polypeptide(L)'
;MTEVSVSLGANKYGKAENRVVRVVRDSARHEIVDLNVTSQLRGAALASAYLTGDNSMVVATDTQKNTVFAFAKEHGIRSPEEFLLLLAEHFTSSFEWIEGGLFQAEQYAWERILVDGVPHDHSFVRQGQGTRLATVQSIDGAVHVTGGVKDLTVLKSTGSEFAGFPRDRYTTLVETDDRIMATSVTGRWRFLPEAVEAGIDYDGLYAEVTEVLLATFASVHSLALQQTLFEMGRAAIEARPEIAEVRFAMPNKHHFVVDLSSFGLENPNEVFFAADRPYGLIEGTVTRDGAAPAPDAWLDLPAFV
;
A
#
# COMPACT_ATOMS: atom_id res chain seq x y z
N MET A 1 14.67 -46.80 -2.73
CA MET A 1 13.96 -45.51 -2.68
C MET A 1 14.52 -44.68 -3.82
N THR A 2 13.67 -44.09 -4.67
CA THR A 2 14.13 -43.14 -5.69
C THR A 2 14.71 -41.93 -4.98
N GLU A 3 15.94 -41.56 -5.32
CA GLU A 3 16.63 -40.40 -4.76
C GLU A 3 15.84 -39.14 -5.14
N VAL A 4 15.50 -38.32 -4.15
CA VAL A 4 14.84 -37.02 -4.35
C VAL A 4 15.92 -35.95 -4.29
N SER A 5 16.05 -35.13 -5.34
CA SER A 5 16.92 -33.96 -5.35
C SER A 5 16.16 -32.70 -4.94
N VAL A 6 16.88 -31.75 -4.35
CA VAL A 6 16.34 -30.44 -3.91
C VAL A 6 17.18 -29.31 -4.51
N SER A 7 16.57 -28.16 -4.76
CA SER A 7 17.23 -26.95 -5.27
C SER A 7 16.71 -25.71 -4.55
N LEU A 8 17.56 -24.68 -4.46
CA LEU A 8 17.18 -23.38 -3.92
C LEU A 8 16.44 -22.57 -4.99
N GLY A 9 15.26 -22.07 -4.66
CA GLY A 9 14.50 -21.15 -5.52
C GLY A 9 14.88 -19.69 -5.36
N ALA A 10 14.01 -18.80 -5.82
CA ALA A 10 14.14 -17.36 -5.59
C ALA A 10 14.27 -17.06 -4.09
N ASN A 11 15.20 -16.17 -3.74
CA ASN A 11 15.52 -15.84 -2.37
C ASN A 11 15.85 -14.35 -2.22
N LYS A 12 15.60 -13.85 -1.02
CA LYS A 12 15.95 -12.50 -0.55
C LYS A 12 16.06 -12.53 0.97
N TYR A 13 16.84 -11.62 1.54
CA TYR A 13 16.98 -11.48 2.99
C TYR A 13 17.23 -10.02 3.37
N GLY A 14 16.94 -9.64 4.61
CA GLY A 14 17.31 -8.32 5.08
C GLY A 14 16.74 -7.96 6.43
N LYS A 15 16.52 -6.67 6.66
CA LYS A 15 15.94 -6.16 7.91
C LYS A 15 14.55 -5.59 7.68
N ALA A 16 13.58 -6.17 8.38
CA ALA A 16 12.22 -5.69 8.37
C ALA A 16 11.94 -4.70 9.51
N GLU A 17 11.00 -3.81 9.26
CA GLU A 17 10.32 -2.97 10.24
C GLU A 17 11.23 -2.05 11.10
N ASN A 18 12.21 -1.43 10.46
CA ASN A 18 13.02 -0.39 11.10
C ASN A 18 12.17 0.85 11.35
N ARG A 19 11.85 1.12 12.62
CA ARG A 19 11.14 2.35 13.03
C ARG A 19 12.09 3.55 13.02
N VAL A 20 11.88 4.45 12.07
CA VAL A 20 12.71 5.64 11.88
C VAL A 20 11.86 6.89 12.04
N VAL A 21 12.19 7.72 13.02
CA VAL A 21 11.61 9.05 13.19
C VAL A 21 12.70 10.09 12.94
N ARG A 22 12.54 10.89 11.89
CA ARG A 22 13.42 12.01 11.57
C ARG A 22 12.74 13.31 11.96
N VAL A 23 13.32 14.02 12.93
CA VAL A 23 12.88 15.37 13.32
C VAL A 23 13.81 16.40 12.70
N VAL A 24 13.33 17.26 11.80
CA VAL A 24 14.06 18.42 11.29
C VAL A 24 13.84 19.58 12.26
N ARG A 25 14.92 20.15 12.78
CA ARG A 25 14.90 21.11 13.90
C ARG A 25 15.91 22.23 13.71
N ASP A 26 16.11 22.65 12.47
CA ASP A 26 17.02 23.73 12.11
C ASP A 26 16.42 25.11 12.46
N SER A 27 15.12 25.15 12.79
CA SER A 27 14.40 26.30 13.35
C SER A 27 13.59 25.88 14.58
N ALA A 28 13.00 26.84 15.29
CA ALA A 28 12.08 26.55 16.41
C ALA A 28 10.84 25.74 15.96
N ARG A 29 10.44 25.90 14.68
CA ARG A 29 9.39 25.13 14.03
C ARG A 29 9.97 23.80 13.56
N HIS A 30 9.71 22.72 14.31
CA HIS A 30 10.21 21.38 14.00
C HIS A 30 9.32 20.69 12.98
N GLU A 31 9.87 19.92 12.05
CA GLU A 31 9.14 19.00 11.18
C GLU A 31 9.44 17.55 11.55
N ILE A 32 8.51 16.63 11.27
CA ILE A 32 8.63 15.21 11.63
C ILE A 32 8.28 14.30 10.46
N VAL A 33 9.10 13.28 10.23
CA VAL A 33 8.80 12.15 9.33
C VAL A 33 8.94 10.86 10.13
N ASP A 34 7.92 10.00 10.10
CA ASP A 34 7.84 8.74 10.86
C ASP A 34 7.57 7.59 9.88
N LEU A 35 8.58 6.72 9.70
CA LEU A 35 8.55 5.59 8.78
C LEU A 35 8.72 4.24 9.51
N ASN A 36 8.09 3.21 8.93
CA ASN A 36 8.44 1.81 9.15
C ASN A 36 9.15 1.28 7.89
N VAL A 37 10.46 1.05 7.94
CA VAL A 37 11.28 0.74 6.76
C VAL A 37 11.74 -0.72 6.75
N THR A 38 11.46 -1.43 5.65
CA THR A 38 11.96 -2.78 5.37
C THR A 38 12.92 -2.75 4.19
N SER A 39 14.06 -3.42 4.30
CA SER A 39 15.02 -3.62 3.23
C SER A 39 15.31 -5.12 3.09
N GLN A 40 15.27 -5.64 1.87
CA GLN A 40 15.64 -7.00 1.53
C GLN A 40 16.49 -7.00 0.25
N LEU A 41 17.62 -7.69 0.27
CA LEU A 41 18.58 -7.78 -0.83
C LEU A 41 18.45 -9.13 -1.54
N ARG A 42 18.75 -9.15 -2.85
CA ARG A 42 18.82 -10.36 -3.69
C ARG A 42 20.11 -10.39 -4.50
N GLY A 43 20.51 -11.59 -4.92
CA GLY A 43 21.65 -11.81 -5.81
C GLY A 43 22.07 -13.28 -5.85
N ALA A 44 22.54 -13.77 -6.99
CA ALA A 44 22.83 -15.19 -7.18
C ALA A 44 23.92 -15.71 -6.23
N ALA A 45 24.90 -14.86 -5.89
CA ALA A 45 26.02 -15.22 -5.00
C ALA A 45 25.58 -15.54 -3.55
N LEU A 46 24.38 -15.10 -3.15
CA LEU A 46 23.82 -15.37 -1.83
C LEU A 46 23.42 -16.84 -1.63
N ALA A 47 23.32 -17.64 -2.70
CA ALA A 47 22.97 -19.06 -2.61
C ALA A 47 23.94 -19.84 -1.69
N SER A 48 25.21 -19.44 -1.63
CA SER A 48 26.22 -20.04 -0.74
C SER A 48 25.81 -20.01 0.74
N ALA A 49 25.18 -18.93 1.20
CA ALA A 49 24.70 -18.82 2.58
C ALA A 49 23.61 -19.86 2.90
N TYR A 50 22.78 -20.23 1.93
CA TYR A 50 21.73 -21.23 2.10
C TYR A 50 22.26 -22.67 1.93
N LEU A 51 23.15 -22.89 0.98
CA LEU A 51 23.60 -24.24 0.60
C LEU A 51 24.74 -24.76 1.48
N THR A 52 25.63 -23.88 1.95
CA THR A 52 26.82 -24.26 2.71
C THR A 52 27.00 -23.47 4.01
N GLY A 53 26.18 -22.44 4.25
CA GLY A 53 26.33 -21.57 5.41
C GLY A 53 27.49 -20.57 5.29
N ASP A 54 28.03 -20.38 4.08
CA ASP A 54 29.06 -19.37 3.84
C ASP A 54 28.44 -17.96 3.79
N ASN A 55 28.82 -17.12 4.75
CA ASN A 55 28.31 -15.76 4.89
C ASN A 55 29.21 -14.70 4.22
N SER A 56 30.22 -15.11 3.44
CA SER A 56 31.17 -14.19 2.78
C SER A 56 30.50 -13.11 1.93
N MET A 57 29.34 -13.41 1.36
CA MET A 57 28.53 -12.48 0.53
C MET A 57 27.36 -11.85 1.29
N VAL A 58 27.20 -12.12 2.59
CA VAL A 58 26.04 -11.68 3.38
C VAL A 58 26.33 -10.32 4.02
N VAL A 59 25.78 -9.26 3.44
CA VAL A 59 25.64 -7.95 4.08
C VAL A 59 24.70 -8.08 5.30
N ALA A 60 25.29 -8.14 6.50
CA ALA A 60 24.54 -8.37 7.73
C ALA A 60 23.27 -7.51 7.82
N THR A 61 22.16 -8.10 8.26
CA THR A 61 20.89 -7.36 8.38
C THR A 61 20.99 -6.20 9.38
N ASP A 62 21.91 -6.27 10.34
CA ASP A 62 22.24 -5.14 11.22
C ASP A 62 22.90 -3.98 10.47
N THR A 63 23.76 -4.26 9.49
CA THR A 63 24.31 -3.24 8.58
C THR A 63 23.20 -2.55 7.80
N GLN A 64 22.22 -3.31 7.28
CA GLN A 64 21.08 -2.71 6.57
C GLN A 64 20.27 -1.77 7.46
N LYS A 65 19.99 -2.17 8.72
CA LYS A 65 19.39 -1.29 9.74
C LYS A 65 20.22 -0.02 9.92
N ASN A 66 21.54 -0.15 10.13
CA ASN A 66 22.43 0.98 10.37
C ASN A 66 22.45 1.95 9.18
N THR A 67 22.48 1.44 7.94
CA THR A 67 22.39 2.26 6.72
C THR A 67 21.11 3.09 6.68
N VAL A 68 19.95 2.49 7.02
CA VAL A 68 18.68 3.23 7.08
C VAL A 68 18.78 4.43 8.03
N PHE A 69 19.28 4.24 9.26
CA PHE A 69 19.42 5.36 10.21
C PHE A 69 20.50 6.37 9.79
N ALA A 70 21.60 5.91 9.20
CA ALA A 70 22.66 6.78 8.69
C ALA A 70 22.14 7.68 7.56
N PHE A 71 21.44 7.11 6.57
CA PHE A 71 20.89 7.86 5.43
C PHE A 71 19.81 8.85 5.87
N ALA A 72 18.95 8.48 6.82
CA ALA A 72 17.96 9.42 7.37
C ALA A 72 18.61 10.66 8.01
N LYS A 73 19.82 10.51 8.55
CA LYS A 73 20.61 11.63 9.09
C LYS A 73 21.37 12.39 8.00
N GLU A 74 22.04 11.68 7.10
CA GLU A 74 22.94 12.25 6.07
C GLU A 74 22.18 12.96 4.96
N HIS A 75 21.15 12.32 4.41
CA HIS A 75 20.39 12.82 3.26
C HIS A 75 19.04 13.44 3.67
N GLY A 76 18.56 13.11 4.87
CA GLY A 76 17.19 13.42 5.27
C GLY A 76 16.17 12.46 4.63
N ILE A 77 14.89 12.78 4.77
CA ILE A 77 13.78 12.01 4.19
C ILE A 77 12.83 13.04 3.58
N ARG A 78 12.87 13.20 2.25
CA ARG A 78 11.95 14.11 1.54
C ARG A 78 10.59 13.45 1.36
N SER A 79 10.57 12.32 0.67
CA SER A 79 9.44 11.39 0.59
C SER A 79 9.91 9.96 0.89
N PRO A 80 8.99 9.05 1.27
CA PRO A 80 9.31 7.64 1.41
C PRO A 80 9.91 7.04 0.11
N GLU A 81 9.39 7.39 -1.05
CA GLU A 81 9.82 6.87 -2.36
C GLU A 81 11.26 7.27 -2.68
N GLU A 82 11.60 8.56 -2.55
CA GLU A 82 12.97 9.04 -2.76
C GLU A 82 13.96 8.39 -1.78
N PHE A 83 13.55 8.24 -0.51
CA PHE A 83 14.40 7.62 0.51
C PHE A 83 14.68 6.15 0.21
N LEU A 84 13.67 5.41 -0.27
CA LEU A 84 13.85 4.01 -0.68
C LEU A 84 14.68 3.88 -1.96
N LEU A 85 14.59 4.83 -2.89
CA LEU A 85 15.45 4.87 -4.08
C LEU A 85 16.93 5.04 -3.69
N LEU A 86 17.23 5.93 -2.73
CA LEU A 86 18.58 6.10 -2.20
C LEU A 86 19.12 4.81 -1.58
N LEU A 87 18.30 4.12 -0.78
CA LEU A 87 18.69 2.84 -0.18
C LEU A 87 18.92 1.77 -1.23
N ALA A 88 18.03 1.66 -2.22
CA ALA A 88 18.17 0.71 -3.32
C ALA A 88 19.49 0.92 -4.06
N GLU A 89 19.74 2.16 -4.50
CA GLU A 89 20.96 2.54 -5.21
C GLU A 89 22.21 2.24 -4.38
N HIS A 90 22.21 2.55 -3.08
CA HIS A 90 23.35 2.27 -2.22
C HIS A 90 23.72 0.78 -2.21
N PHE A 91 22.75 -0.11 -1.97
CA PHE A 91 23.07 -1.54 -1.86
C PHE A 91 23.43 -2.18 -3.20
N THR A 92 22.82 -1.76 -4.31
CA THR A 92 23.13 -2.30 -5.64
C THR A 92 24.43 -1.74 -6.23
N SER A 93 24.84 -0.52 -5.85
CA SER A 93 26.11 0.06 -6.31
C SER A 93 27.32 -0.27 -5.41
N SER A 94 27.10 -0.52 -4.12
CA SER A 94 28.21 -0.75 -3.16
C SER A 94 28.68 -2.21 -3.11
N PHE A 95 27.90 -3.15 -3.60
CA PHE A 95 28.18 -4.58 -3.54
C PHE A 95 27.92 -5.24 -4.90
N GLU A 96 28.99 -5.61 -5.62
CA GLU A 96 28.89 -6.14 -6.99
C GLU A 96 28.00 -7.40 -7.11
N TRP A 97 27.84 -8.17 -6.03
CA TRP A 97 27.04 -9.39 -6.00
C TRP A 97 25.57 -9.18 -5.57
N ILE A 98 25.18 -7.94 -5.26
CA ILE A 98 23.79 -7.57 -4.95
C ILE A 98 23.15 -7.03 -6.24
N GLU A 99 22.29 -7.85 -6.83
CA GLU A 99 21.67 -7.61 -8.13
C GLU A 99 20.37 -6.81 -8.03
N GLY A 100 19.85 -6.63 -6.82
CA GLY A 100 18.61 -5.89 -6.59
C GLY A 100 18.08 -6.05 -5.17
N GLY A 101 16.80 -5.75 -4.98
CA GLY A 101 16.16 -5.84 -3.69
C GLY A 101 14.70 -5.41 -3.67
N LEU A 102 14.09 -5.54 -2.50
CA LEU A 102 12.78 -4.98 -2.17
C LEU A 102 12.95 -4.03 -0.98
N PHE A 103 12.57 -2.78 -1.19
CA PHE A 103 12.63 -1.73 -0.18
C PHE A 103 11.22 -1.18 0.00
N GLN A 104 10.72 -1.20 1.23
CA GLN A 104 9.34 -0.81 1.54
C GLN A 104 9.34 0.19 2.68
N ALA A 105 8.41 1.13 2.63
CA ALA A 105 8.14 2.04 3.73
C ALA A 105 6.64 2.17 3.96
N GLU A 106 6.25 2.17 5.23
CA GLU A 106 4.99 2.75 5.68
C GLU A 106 5.28 4.12 6.28
N GLN A 107 4.59 5.16 5.80
CA GLN A 107 4.66 6.48 6.40
C GLN A 107 3.43 6.72 7.25
N TYR A 108 3.66 7.33 8.40
CA TYR A 108 2.60 7.69 9.29
C TYR A 108 2.51 9.19 9.53
N ALA A 109 1.30 9.72 9.36
CA ALA A 109 1.06 11.14 9.42
C ALA A 109 0.99 11.65 10.86
N TRP A 110 1.39 12.91 11.01
CA TRP A 110 1.36 13.65 12.26
C TRP A 110 0.83 15.04 11.95
N GLU A 111 -0.09 15.53 12.77
CA GLU A 111 -0.52 16.92 12.72
C GLU A 111 -0.09 17.65 13.98
N ARG A 112 0.04 18.97 13.89
CA ARG A 112 0.44 19.80 15.02
C ARG A 112 -0.74 19.97 15.96
N ILE A 113 -0.48 19.81 17.26
CA ILE A 113 -1.48 20.11 18.29
C ILE A 113 -1.77 21.62 18.27
N LEU A 114 -3.04 22.00 18.25
CA LEU A 114 -3.47 23.40 18.35
C LEU A 114 -3.47 23.85 19.82
N VAL A 115 -2.89 25.01 20.10
CA VAL A 115 -3.02 25.73 21.37
C VAL A 115 -3.61 27.10 21.05
N ASP A 116 -4.79 27.41 21.60
CA ASP A 116 -5.56 28.63 21.30
C ASP A 116 -5.79 28.86 19.80
N GLY A 117 -6.01 27.78 19.04
CA GLY A 117 -6.20 27.80 17.59
C GLY A 117 -4.92 27.95 16.77
N VAL A 118 -3.75 28.06 17.41
CA VAL A 118 -2.45 28.19 16.75
C VAL A 118 -1.73 26.84 16.77
N PRO A 119 -1.26 26.31 15.61
CA PRO A 119 -0.51 25.06 15.60
C PRO A 119 0.84 25.17 16.34
N HIS A 120 1.11 24.25 17.25
CA HIS A 120 2.33 24.25 18.07
C HIS A 120 3.60 23.92 17.26
N ASP A 121 4.74 24.47 17.69
CA ASP A 121 5.99 24.38 16.95
C ASP A 121 6.65 23.00 16.94
N HIS A 122 6.40 22.20 17.98
CA HIS A 122 7.08 20.93 18.20
C HIS A 122 6.24 19.90 18.99
N SER A 123 4.91 20.07 19.00
CA SER A 123 3.99 19.11 19.63
C SER A 123 3.02 18.59 18.59
N PHE A 124 2.91 17.27 18.49
CA PHE A 124 2.19 16.58 17.42
C PHE A 124 1.24 15.52 17.98
N VAL A 125 0.15 15.27 17.25
CA VAL A 125 -0.77 14.16 17.48
C VAL A 125 -0.85 13.32 16.21
N ARG A 126 -1.08 12.01 16.37
CA ARG A 126 -1.18 11.08 15.26
C ARG A 126 -2.35 11.47 14.36
N GLN A 127 -2.09 11.55 13.06
CA GLN A 127 -3.09 11.84 12.04
C GLN A 127 -3.13 10.70 11.01
N GLY A 128 -4.22 10.62 10.26
CA GLY A 128 -4.31 9.81 9.05
C GLY A 128 -5.55 8.93 9.04
N GLN A 129 -6.26 8.94 7.91
CA GLN A 129 -7.38 8.04 7.65
C GLN A 129 -6.91 6.67 7.12
N GLY A 130 -5.66 6.60 6.66
CA GLY A 130 -4.97 5.40 6.20
C GLY A 130 -3.45 5.57 6.35
N THR A 131 -2.72 4.50 6.10
CA THR A 131 -1.25 4.48 6.15
C THR A 131 -0.69 4.56 4.74
N ARG A 132 0.17 5.56 4.47
CA ARG A 132 0.83 5.69 3.17
C ARG A 132 1.87 4.60 2.99
N LEU A 133 1.92 4.06 1.78
CA LEU A 133 2.85 3.02 1.37
C LEU A 133 3.78 3.56 0.29
N ALA A 134 5.03 3.13 0.33
CA ALA A 134 5.97 3.27 -0.77
C ALA A 134 6.76 1.97 -0.92
N THR A 135 7.12 1.63 -2.16
CA THR A 135 8.00 0.50 -2.45
C THR A 135 8.91 0.82 -3.62
N VAL A 136 10.16 0.38 -3.51
CA VAL A 136 11.12 0.28 -4.61
C VAL A 136 11.51 -1.18 -4.75
N GLN A 137 11.24 -1.76 -5.93
CA GLN A 137 11.67 -3.10 -6.30
C GLN A 137 12.71 -3.00 -7.41
N SER A 138 13.93 -3.41 -7.10
CA SER A 138 15.01 -3.53 -8.07
C SER A 138 15.21 -5.01 -8.40
N ILE A 139 15.07 -5.36 -9.67
CA ILE A 139 15.10 -6.74 -10.17
C ILE A 139 15.46 -6.73 -11.65
N ASP A 140 16.36 -7.63 -12.07
CA ASP A 140 16.79 -7.80 -13.46
C ASP A 140 17.20 -6.49 -14.17
N GLY A 141 17.85 -5.59 -13.43
CA GLY A 141 18.29 -4.27 -13.91
C GLY A 141 17.18 -3.22 -14.05
N ALA A 142 15.92 -3.56 -13.77
CA ALA A 142 14.81 -2.63 -13.70
C ALA A 142 14.58 -2.13 -12.27
N VAL A 143 14.13 -0.88 -12.15
CA VAL A 143 13.69 -0.28 -10.88
C VAL A 143 12.21 0.09 -11.01
N HIS A 144 11.38 -0.52 -10.17
CA HIS A 144 9.95 -0.25 -10.11
C HIS A 144 9.61 0.48 -8.83
N VAL A 145 8.99 1.65 -8.96
CA VAL A 145 8.51 2.44 -7.82
C VAL A 145 6.99 2.34 -7.75
N THR A 146 6.47 2.05 -6.56
CA THR A 146 5.02 2.07 -6.29
C THR A 146 4.72 2.93 -5.08
N GLY A 147 3.65 3.72 -5.19
CA GLY A 147 3.00 4.38 -4.07
C GLY A 147 1.77 3.60 -3.63
N GLY A 148 1.15 3.99 -2.52
CA GLY A 148 -0.09 3.37 -2.10
C GLY A 148 -0.65 3.89 -0.79
N VAL A 149 -1.82 3.37 -0.44
CA VAL A 149 -2.48 3.56 0.84
C VAL A 149 -3.04 2.22 1.31
N LYS A 150 -2.98 1.95 2.61
CA LYS A 150 -3.72 0.85 3.26
C LYS A 150 -4.51 1.35 4.45
N ASP A 151 -5.38 0.49 4.95
CA ASP A 151 -6.20 0.75 6.15
C ASP A 151 -7.14 1.96 6.00
N LEU A 152 -7.40 2.40 4.76
CA LEU A 152 -8.29 3.53 4.47
C LEU A 152 -9.74 3.07 4.55
N THR A 153 -10.33 3.15 5.75
CA THR A 153 -11.72 2.70 5.98
C THR A 153 -12.72 3.75 5.49
N VAL A 154 -13.60 3.35 4.59
CA VAL A 154 -14.66 4.19 4.01
C VAL A 154 -16.00 3.47 4.05
N LEU A 155 -17.08 4.26 4.11
CA LEU A 155 -18.45 3.76 4.17
C LEU A 155 -19.38 4.72 3.43
N LYS A 156 -20.32 4.18 2.64
CA LYS A 156 -21.52 4.88 2.20
C LYS A 156 -22.75 4.21 2.83
N SER A 157 -23.65 5.03 3.36
CA SER A 157 -24.85 4.55 4.08
C SER A 157 -26.00 4.14 3.16
N THR A 158 -25.99 4.63 1.92
CA THR A 158 -26.93 4.37 0.83
C THR A 158 -26.20 4.57 -0.51
N GLY A 159 -26.91 4.55 -1.65
CA GLY A 159 -26.32 4.72 -2.98
C GLY A 159 -25.45 3.53 -3.38
N SER A 160 -25.75 2.35 -2.83
CA SER A 160 -25.20 1.07 -3.25
C SER A 160 -26.31 0.04 -3.38
N GLU A 161 -26.22 -0.73 -4.44
CA GLU A 161 -27.11 -1.82 -4.79
C GLU A 161 -26.31 -3.12 -4.97
N PHE A 162 -27.04 -4.24 -5.07
CA PHE A 162 -26.53 -5.50 -5.60
C PHE A 162 -27.68 -6.39 -6.05
N ALA A 163 -27.84 -6.51 -7.37
CA ALA A 163 -28.89 -7.28 -8.02
C ALA A 163 -28.40 -7.82 -9.38
N GLY A 164 -29.19 -8.69 -10.01
CA GLY A 164 -28.91 -9.32 -11.30
C GLY A 164 -27.85 -10.42 -11.25
N PHE A 165 -27.50 -10.94 -10.06
CA PHE A 165 -26.51 -11.99 -9.91
C PHE A 165 -27.09 -13.39 -10.21
N PRO A 166 -26.29 -14.33 -10.76
CA PRO A 166 -26.74 -15.70 -10.97
C PRO A 166 -27.24 -16.35 -9.69
N ARG A 167 -28.30 -17.15 -9.82
CA ARG A 167 -28.89 -17.91 -8.71
C ARG A 167 -28.73 -19.39 -8.95
N ASP A 168 -27.99 -20.05 -8.07
CA ASP A 168 -27.83 -21.50 -8.06
C ASP A 168 -28.49 -22.13 -6.82
N ARG A 169 -28.29 -23.44 -6.63
CA ARG A 169 -28.87 -24.19 -5.50
C ARG A 169 -28.35 -23.76 -4.12
N TYR A 170 -27.31 -22.92 -4.04
CA TYR A 170 -26.70 -22.44 -2.80
C TYR A 170 -26.93 -20.95 -2.56
N THR A 171 -27.66 -20.27 -3.46
CA THR A 171 -27.87 -18.83 -3.40
C THR A 171 -29.04 -18.46 -2.49
N THR A 172 -28.74 -17.99 -1.29
CA THR A 172 -29.73 -17.44 -0.33
C THR A 172 -29.76 -15.92 -0.29
N LEU A 173 -28.72 -15.26 -0.83
CA LEU A 173 -28.64 -13.81 -0.85
C LEU A 173 -29.84 -13.21 -1.59
N VAL A 174 -30.47 -12.23 -0.94
CA VAL A 174 -31.57 -11.43 -1.48
C VAL A 174 -30.96 -10.22 -2.19
N GLU A 175 -31.51 -9.90 -3.36
CA GLU A 175 -31.13 -8.69 -4.10
C GLU A 175 -31.57 -7.44 -3.33
N THR A 176 -30.85 -6.34 -3.51
CA THR A 176 -31.15 -5.08 -2.83
C THR A 176 -30.79 -3.90 -3.73
N ASP A 177 -31.64 -2.88 -3.68
CA ASP A 177 -31.48 -1.57 -4.32
C ASP A 177 -31.03 -0.47 -3.33
N ASP A 178 -30.85 -0.81 -2.05
CA ASP A 178 -30.31 0.10 -1.05
C ASP A 178 -29.63 -0.67 0.11
N ARG A 179 -28.31 -0.51 0.21
CA ARG A 179 -27.50 -1.07 1.29
C ARG A 179 -26.31 -0.18 1.66
N ILE A 180 -25.77 -0.44 2.85
CA ILE A 180 -24.42 0.02 3.19
C ILE A 180 -23.38 -0.67 2.30
N MET A 181 -22.40 0.11 1.84
CA MET A 181 -21.14 -0.42 1.31
C MET A 181 -19.98 0.15 2.11
N ALA A 182 -19.28 -0.72 2.83
CA ALA A 182 -18.12 -0.37 3.63
C ALA A 182 -16.90 -1.20 3.22
N THR A 183 -15.73 -0.59 3.19
CA THR A 183 -14.48 -1.28 2.87
C THR A 183 -13.28 -0.64 3.56
N SER A 184 -12.19 -1.40 3.69
CA SER A 184 -10.88 -0.90 4.08
C SER A 184 -9.99 -0.93 2.85
N VAL A 185 -9.85 0.20 2.16
CA VAL A 185 -9.16 0.28 0.88
C VAL A 185 -7.67 0.04 1.11
N THR A 186 -7.14 -0.98 0.43
CA THR A 186 -5.70 -1.08 0.15
C THR A 186 -5.51 -0.86 -1.35
N GLY A 187 -4.92 0.27 -1.70
CA GLY A 187 -4.58 0.64 -3.08
C GLY A 187 -3.07 0.80 -3.23
N ARG A 188 -2.51 0.24 -4.30
CA ARG A 188 -1.11 0.47 -4.71
C ARG A 188 -1.08 0.87 -6.16
N TRP A 189 -0.30 1.89 -6.50
CA TRP A 189 -0.15 2.35 -7.86
C TRP A 189 1.31 2.34 -8.27
N ARG A 190 1.57 1.78 -9.46
CA ARG A 190 2.92 1.76 -10.04
C ARG A 190 3.10 2.97 -10.93
N PHE A 191 4.26 3.59 -10.82
CA PHE A 191 4.65 4.70 -11.68
C PHE A 191 5.26 4.20 -12.99
N LEU A 192 5.10 4.99 -14.05
CA LEU A 192 5.80 4.80 -15.32
C LEU A 192 7.31 5.06 -15.11
N PRO A 193 8.21 4.20 -15.64
CA PRO A 193 9.66 4.38 -15.49
C PRO A 193 10.15 5.77 -15.94
N GLU A 194 9.65 6.27 -17.06
CA GLU A 194 9.98 7.58 -17.61
C GLU A 194 9.55 8.74 -16.69
N ALA A 195 8.46 8.57 -15.94
CA ALA A 195 8.01 9.56 -14.97
C ALA A 195 8.90 9.55 -13.73
N VAL A 196 9.32 8.36 -13.27
CA VAL A 196 10.29 8.23 -12.17
C VAL A 196 11.62 8.89 -12.54
N GLU A 197 12.12 8.67 -13.76
CA GLU A 197 13.36 9.28 -14.26
C GLU A 197 13.26 10.81 -14.36
N ALA A 198 12.11 11.33 -14.81
CA ALA A 198 11.86 12.77 -14.88
C ALA A 198 11.71 13.44 -13.50
N GLY A 199 11.46 12.65 -12.46
CA GLY A 199 11.18 13.12 -11.10
C GLY A 199 9.68 13.35 -10.88
N ILE A 200 9.18 12.87 -9.74
CA ILE A 200 7.78 12.96 -9.34
C ILE A 200 7.69 13.73 -8.01
N ASP A 201 6.75 14.67 -7.91
CA ASP A 201 6.30 15.17 -6.61
C ASP A 201 5.43 14.10 -5.93
N TYR A 202 6.08 13.16 -5.25
CA TYR A 202 5.41 12.01 -4.65
C TYR A 202 4.41 12.41 -3.56
N ASP A 203 4.67 13.49 -2.83
CA ASP A 203 3.79 13.95 -1.74
C ASP A 203 2.52 14.58 -2.31
N GLY A 204 2.66 15.47 -3.31
CA GLY A 204 1.54 16.05 -4.03
C GLY A 204 0.71 14.97 -4.75
N LEU A 205 1.37 14.03 -5.43
CA LEU A 205 0.71 12.93 -6.11
C LEU A 205 -0.07 12.04 -5.13
N TYR A 206 0.53 11.65 -4.00
CA TYR A 206 -0.17 10.84 -2.99
C TYR A 206 -1.43 11.54 -2.46
N ALA A 207 -1.33 12.84 -2.17
CA ALA A 207 -2.46 13.62 -1.67
C ALA A 207 -3.60 13.66 -2.71
N GLU A 208 -3.28 13.99 -3.96
CA GLU A 208 -4.27 14.09 -5.03
C GLU A 208 -4.91 12.74 -5.36
N VAL A 209 -4.12 11.66 -5.48
CA VAL A 209 -4.66 10.32 -5.73
C VAL A 209 -5.60 9.91 -4.59
N THR A 210 -5.21 10.13 -3.33
CA THR A 210 -6.08 9.78 -2.19
C THR A 210 -7.39 10.57 -2.20
N GLU A 211 -7.34 11.87 -2.53
CA GLU A 211 -8.52 12.71 -2.70
C GLU A 211 -9.43 12.18 -3.82
N VAL A 212 -8.88 11.87 -4.99
CA VAL A 212 -9.61 11.31 -6.13
C VAL A 212 -10.28 9.99 -5.75
N LEU A 213 -9.56 9.08 -5.08
CA LEU A 213 -10.12 7.80 -4.64
C LEU A 213 -11.31 7.99 -3.69
N LEU A 214 -11.21 8.90 -2.72
CA LEU A 214 -12.29 9.21 -1.79
C LEU A 214 -13.49 9.87 -2.49
N ALA A 215 -13.23 10.83 -3.38
CA ALA A 215 -14.26 11.51 -4.15
C ALA A 215 -15.02 10.54 -5.06
N THR A 216 -14.31 9.64 -5.76
CA THR A 216 -14.92 8.63 -6.62
C THR A 216 -15.71 7.60 -5.81
N PHE A 217 -15.17 7.11 -4.69
CA PHE A 217 -15.92 6.22 -3.80
C PHE A 217 -17.24 6.86 -3.35
N ALA A 218 -17.22 8.14 -2.96
CA ALA A 218 -18.41 8.83 -2.46
C ALA A 218 -19.46 9.13 -3.55
N SER A 219 -19.01 9.49 -4.76
CA SER A 219 -19.88 9.98 -5.84
C SER A 219 -20.46 8.89 -6.74
N VAL A 220 -19.80 7.75 -6.87
CA VAL A 220 -20.30 6.65 -7.71
C VAL A 220 -21.52 5.99 -7.04
N HIS A 221 -22.66 5.99 -7.74
CA HIS A 221 -23.77 5.08 -7.40
C HIS A 221 -23.35 3.65 -7.71
N SER A 222 -23.22 2.82 -6.68
CA SER A 222 -22.49 1.55 -6.78
C SER A 222 -23.43 0.37 -7.05
N LEU A 223 -23.37 -0.21 -8.25
CA LEU A 223 -24.11 -1.44 -8.58
C LEU A 223 -23.36 -2.71 -8.13
N ALA A 224 -22.05 -2.60 -7.92
CA ALA A 224 -21.19 -3.64 -7.36
C ALA A 224 -19.89 -3.02 -6.82
N LEU A 225 -19.26 -3.65 -5.82
CA LEU A 225 -17.98 -3.16 -5.30
C LEU A 225 -16.88 -3.21 -6.38
N GLN A 226 -16.95 -4.17 -7.31
CA GLN A 226 -16.10 -4.26 -8.49
C GLN A 226 -16.20 -3.02 -9.40
N GLN A 227 -17.42 -2.49 -9.61
CA GLN A 227 -17.63 -1.28 -10.39
C GLN A 227 -16.96 -0.09 -9.69
N THR A 228 -17.21 0.08 -8.39
CA THR A 228 -16.59 1.19 -7.64
C THR A 228 -15.06 1.09 -7.66
N LEU A 229 -14.49 -0.11 -7.50
CA LEU A 229 -13.05 -0.35 -7.62
C LEU A 229 -12.51 0.10 -8.98
N PHE A 230 -13.16 -0.32 -10.06
CA PHE A 230 -12.75 0.05 -11.42
C PHE A 230 -12.80 1.57 -11.62
N GLU A 231 -13.90 2.21 -11.22
CA GLU A 231 -14.08 3.66 -11.35
C GLU A 231 -13.03 4.44 -10.57
N MET A 232 -12.71 4.00 -9.35
CA MET A 232 -11.64 4.58 -8.53
C MET A 232 -10.27 4.48 -9.21
N GLY A 233 -9.92 3.30 -9.73
CA GLY A 233 -8.66 3.10 -10.45
C GLY A 233 -8.58 3.91 -11.74
N ARG A 234 -9.69 3.98 -12.50
CA ARG A 234 -9.78 4.79 -13.71
C ARG A 234 -9.54 6.27 -13.40
N ALA A 235 -10.25 6.81 -12.41
CA ALA A 235 -10.13 8.21 -12.02
C ALA A 235 -8.71 8.57 -11.57
N ALA A 236 -8.03 7.70 -10.81
CA ALA A 236 -6.64 7.94 -10.41
C ALA A 236 -5.68 7.99 -11.61
N ILE A 237 -5.82 7.08 -12.58
CA ILE A 237 -5.00 7.04 -13.80
C ILE A 237 -5.26 8.25 -14.70
N GLU A 238 -6.52 8.69 -14.81
CA GLU A 238 -6.91 9.87 -15.58
C GLU A 238 -6.40 11.17 -14.93
N ALA A 239 -6.39 11.25 -13.60
CA ALA A 239 -5.89 12.42 -12.87
C ALA A 239 -4.37 12.57 -12.94
N ARG A 240 -3.63 11.46 -12.87
CA ARG A 240 -2.15 11.48 -12.79
C ARG A 240 -1.50 10.73 -13.95
N PRO A 241 -0.90 11.42 -14.95
CA PRO A 241 -0.27 10.79 -16.11
C PRO A 241 0.92 9.88 -15.73
N GLU A 242 1.53 10.08 -14.56
CA GLU A 242 2.66 9.29 -14.06
C GLU A 242 2.30 7.85 -13.69
N ILE A 243 1.01 7.55 -13.50
CA ILE A 243 0.54 6.23 -13.05
C ILE A 243 0.36 5.29 -14.24
N ALA A 244 0.97 4.10 -14.16
CA ALA A 244 0.85 3.04 -15.16
C ALA A 244 -0.32 2.09 -14.85
N GLU A 245 -0.50 1.73 -13.59
CA GLU A 245 -1.56 0.83 -13.13
C GLU A 245 -1.85 1.05 -11.64
N VAL A 246 -3.08 0.73 -11.21
CA VAL A 246 -3.53 0.76 -9.82
C VAL A 246 -4.11 -0.60 -9.46
N ARG A 247 -3.59 -1.21 -8.39
CA ARG A 247 -4.06 -2.48 -7.82
C ARG A 247 -4.79 -2.24 -6.52
N PHE A 248 -5.93 -2.88 -6.35
CA PHE A 248 -6.75 -2.79 -5.15
C PHE A 248 -7.03 -4.16 -4.54
N ALA A 249 -7.10 -4.19 -3.21
CA ALA A 249 -7.94 -5.09 -2.45
C ALA A 249 -8.92 -4.29 -1.60
N MET A 250 -10.19 -4.63 -1.74
CA MET A 250 -11.31 -3.97 -1.10
C MET A 250 -12.20 -5.03 -0.45
N PRO A 251 -11.98 -5.38 0.83
CA PRO A 251 -12.88 -6.27 1.55
C PRO A 251 -14.24 -5.58 1.71
N ASN A 252 -15.33 -6.26 1.38
CA ASN A 252 -16.68 -5.83 1.68
C ASN A 252 -16.97 -6.10 3.17
N LYS A 253 -16.84 -5.06 3.99
CA LYS A 253 -17.09 -5.11 5.43
C LYS A 253 -18.60 -5.08 5.67
N HIS A 254 -19.19 -6.26 5.86
CA HIS A 254 -20.63 -6.42 5.91
C HIS A 254 -21.29 -5.68 7.07
N HIS A 255 -22.30 -4.89 6.75
CA HIS A 255 -23.24 -4.28 7.69
C HIS A 255 -24.63 -4.83 7.40
N PHE A 256 -25.04 -5.84 8.18
CA PHE A 256 -26.32 -6.51 7.96
C PHE A 256 -27.44 -5.74 8.66
N VAL A 257 -28.52 -5.44 7.94
CA VAL A 257 -29.74 -4.90 8.55
C VAL A 257 -30.25 -5.91 9.57
N VAL A 258 -30.42 -5.49 10.82
CA VAL A 258 -30.89 -6.38 11.89
C VAL A 258 -32.40 -6.55 11.77
N ASP A 259 -32.88 -7.80 11.76
CA ASP A 259 -34.31 -8.10 11.87
C ASP A 259 -34.79 -7.82 13.31
N LEU A 260 -35.62 -6.79 13.46
CA LEU A 260 -36.20 -6.37 14.74
C LEU A 260 -37.68 -6.78 14.89
N SER A 261 -38.21 -7.59 13.96
CA SER A 261 -39.63 -8.00 13.95
C SER A 261 -40.05 -8.77 15.20
N SER A 262 -39.12 -9.54 15.80
CA SER A 262 -39.32 -10.24 17.07
C SER A 262 -39.60 -9.30 18.26
N PHE A 263 -39.26 -8.01 18.11
CA PHE A 263 -39.55 -6.96 19.08
C PHE A 263 -40.74 -6.07 18.68
N GLY A 264 -41.41 -6.38 17.56
CA GLY A 264 -42.50 -5.56 17.03
C GLY A 264 -42.05 -4.22 16.43
N LEU A 265 -40.80 -4.13 15.97
CA LEU A 265 -40.22 -2.92 15.38
C LEU A 265 -39.88 -3.12 13.91
N GLU A 266 -40.11 -2.07 13.11
CA GLU A 266 -39.57 -1.97 11.74
C GLU A 266 -38.13 -1.44 11.80
N ASN A 267 -37.32 -1.78 10.79
CA ASN A 267 -35.95 -1.30 10.65
C ASN A 267 -35.68 -0.87 9.20
N PRO A 268 -36.06 0.36 8.82
CA PRO A 268 -35.89 0.87 7.46
C PRO A 268 -34.43 1.30 7.21
N ASN A 269 -33.49 0.34 7.21
CA ASN A 269 -32.06 0.57 6.99
C ASN A 269 -31.41 1.52 8.02
N GLU A 270 -31.74 1.38 9.30
CA GLU A 270 -31.20 2.26 10.36
C GLU A 270 -30.27 1.53 11.34
N VAL A 271 -30.59 0.28 11.69
CA VAL A 271 -29.83 -0.51 12.67
C VAL A 271 -29.12 -1.68 11.97
N PHE A 272 -27.80 -1.70 12.08
CA PHE A 272 -26.95 -2.67 11.40
C PHE A 272 -26.04 -3.42 12.38
N PHE A 273 -25.79 -4.70 12.08
CA PHE A 273 -24.69 -5.46 12.66
C PHE A 273 -23.47 -5.41 11.74
N ALA A 274 -22.41 -4.74 12.19
CA ALA A 274 -21.11 -4.72 11.51
C ALA A 274 -20.35 -6.01 11.85
N ALA A 275 -20.32 -6.96 10.91
CA ALA A 275 -19.64 -8.23 11.11
C ALA A 275 -18.13 -8.09 10.88
N ASP A 276 -17.33 -8.70 11.76
CA ASP A 276 -15.87 -8.76 11.57
C ASP A 276 -15.49 -9.72 10.43
N ARG A 277 -16.07 -10.93 10.44
CA ARG A 277 -15.80 -12.03 9.50
C ARG A 277 -17.05 -12.92 9.32
N PRO A 278 -17.20 -13.63 8.18
CA PRO A 278 -16.39 -13.49 6.95
C PRO A 278 -16.69 -12.18 6.23
N TYR A 279 -15.87 -11.84 5.24
CA TYR A 279 -16.08 -10.70 4.34
C TYR A 279 -15.86 -11.13 2.89
N GLY A 280 -16.58 -10.54 1.94
CA GLY A 280 -16.21 -10.64 0.53
C GLY A 280 -14.88 -9.93 0.30
N LEU A 281 -13.99 -10.48 -0.51
CA LEU A 281 -12.74 -9.82 -0.90
C LEU A 281 -12.77 -9.56 -2.40
N ILE A 282 -12.77 -8.28 -2.78
CA ILE A 282 -12.79 -7.87 -4.18
C ILE A 282 -11.41 -7.30 -4.50
N GLU A 283 -10.78 -7.87 -5.52
CA GLU A 283 -9.45 -7.48 -5.98
C GLU A 283 -9.51 -7.14 -7.47
N GLY A 284 -8.68 -6.20 -7.89
CA GLY A 284 -8.64 -5.78 -9.28
C GLY A 284 -7.43 -4.92 -9.59
N THR A 285 -7.01 -4.93 -10.85
CA THR A 285 -5.97 -4.06 -11.39
C THR A 285 -6.59 -3.24 -12.51
N VAL A 286 -6.49 -1.92 -12.43
CA VAL A 286 -6.84 -1.00 -13.50
C VAL A 286 -5.53 -0.52 -14.13
N THR A 287 -5.40 -0.62 -15.45
CA THR A 287 -4.16 -0.33 -16.19
C THR A 287 -4.38 0.80 -17.17
N ARG A 288 -3.36 1.65 -17.36
CA ARG A 288 -3.33 2.61 -18.46
C ARG A 288 -3.15 1.86 -19.78
N ASP A 289 -4.02 2.11 -20.74
CA ASP A 289 -3.89 1.55 -22.08
C ASP A 289 -2.55 1.96 -22.70
N GLY A 290 -1.83 0.98 -23.28
CA GLY A 290 -0.51 1.17 -23.87
C GLY A 290 0.66 1.15 -22.90
N ALA A 291 0.44 1.13 -21.58
CA ALA A 291 1.52 0.94 -20.62
C ALA A 291 2.07 -0.50 -20.69
N ALA A 292 3.41 -0.62 -20.68
CA ALA A 292 4.05 -1.93 -20.67
C ALA A 292 3.70 -2.71 -19.37
N PRO A 293 3.37 -4.02 -19.47
CA PRO A 293 3.25 -4.86 -18.30
C PRO A 293 4.57 -4.91 -17.52
N ALA A 294 4.50 -4.87 -16.19
CA ALA A 294 5.65 -5.01 -15.31
C ALA A 294 5.30 -5.95 -14.14
N PRO A 295 5.13 -7.27 -14.38
CA PRO A 295 4.81 -8.22 -13.32
C PRO A 295 5.84 -8.20 -12.18
N ASP A 296 7.10 -7.92 -12.51
CA ASP A 296 8.22 -7.86 -11.57
C ASP A 296 8.12 -6.67 -10.59
N ALA A 297 7.33 -5.65 -10.87
CA ALA A 297 7.04 -4.61 -9.88
C ALA A 297 6.29 -5.16 -8.65
N TRP A 298 5.62 -6.30 -8.81
CA TRP A 298 4.67 -6.87 -7.86
C TRP A 298 5.11 -8.22 -7.31
N LEU A 299 6.11 -8.86 -7.91
CA LEU A 299 6.55 -10.23 -7.63
C LEU A 299 6.73 -10.49 -6.12
N ASP A 300 7.41 -9.55 -5.47
CA ASP A 300 7.82 -9.68 -4.08
C ASP A 300 6.97 -8.89 -3.08
N LEU A 301 5.97 -8.16 -3.57
CA LEU A 301 5.03 -7.45 -2.74
C LEU A 301 3.96 -8.41 -2.21
N PRO A 302 3.62 -8.36 -0.91
CA PRO A 302 2.49 -9.13 -0.40
C PRO A 302 1.24 -8.69 -1.16
N ALA A 303 0.53 -9.65 -1.78
CA ALA A 303 -0.59 -9.41 -2.66
C ALA A 303 -1.53 -8.39 -2.02
N PHE A 304 -2.10 -8.70 -0.85
CA PHE A 304 -2.74 -7.78 0.10
C PHE A 304 -2.79 -8.48 1.48
N VAL A 305 -2.60 -7.74 2.59
CA VAL A 305 -2.73 -8.25 3.98
C VAL A 305 -4.03 -7.73 4.56
#